data_AF-A0AAN8FR42-F1
#
_entry.id   AF-A0AAN8FR42-F1
#
_cell.length_a   1.000
_cell.length_b   1.000
_cell.length_c   1.000
_cell.angle_alpha   90.00
_cell.angle_beta   90.00
_cell.angle_gamma   90.00
#
_symmetry.space_group_name_H-M   'P 1'
#
loop_
_entity.id
_entity.type
_entity.pdbx_description
1 polymer ?
#
loop_
_entity_poly.entity_id
_entity_poly.type
_entity_poly.pdbx_seq_one_letter_code
_entity_poly.pdbx_strand_id
1 'polypeptide(L)'
;MSTGEGNYNLERYYFDQQSKTCRPFIYNGLKGNQNNFITLRACQLACQPLDNPCIGQPATTAAGQVLFCSSTNKDTCPVNFWCHLGATPETTVCCPGGSFYTFYSISGKD
;
A
#
# COMPACT_ATOMS: atom_id res chain seq x y z
N MET A 1 -2.14 11.50 16.84
CA MET A 1 -3.38 12.03 16.21
C MET A 1 -3.89 13.25 16.96
N SER A 2 -4.76 14.05 16.34
CA SER A 2 -5.57 15.08 17.01
C SER A 2 -7.01 14.99 16.52
N THR A 3 -7.96 14.70 17.42
CA THR A 3 -9.40 14.63 17.13
C THR A 3 -9.95 15.97 16.64
N GLY A 4 -9.35 17.09 17.06
CA GLY A 4 -9.80 18.44 16.69
C GLY A 4 -11.13 18.84 17.31
N GLU A 5 -11.73 19.89 16.76
CA GLU A 5 -13.00 20.49 17.20
C GLU A 5 -14.06 20.42 16.09
N GLY A 6 -15.33 20.58 16.48
CA GLY A 6 -16.48 20.53 15.57
C GLY A 6 -17.44 19.38 15.89
N ASN A 7 -18.50 19.26 15.10
CA ASN A 7 -19.58 18.29 15.31
C ASN A 7 -19.65 17.24 14.19
N TYR A 8 -18.61 17.13 13.37
CA TYR A 8 -18.54 16.11 12.32
C TYR A 8 -17.97 14.81 12.88
N ASN A 9 -18.29 13.69 12.23
CA ASN A 9 -17.72 12.37 12.54
C ASN A 9 -17.04 11.84 11.27
N LEU A 10 -15.83 12.34 10.97
CA LEU A 10 -15.11 12.00 9.75
C LEU A 10 -14.09 10.89 10.05
N GLU A 11 -14.24 9.72 9.41
CA GLU A 11 -13.19 8.70 9.45
C GLU A 11 -11.93 9.22 8.75
N ARG A 12 -10.80 9.14 9.45
CA ARG A 12 -9.48 9.54 8.99
C ARG A 12 -8.44 8.52 9.46
N TYR A 13 -7.23 8.63 8.94
CA TYR A 13 -6.10 7.79 9.30
C TYR A 13 -4.98 8.62 9.90
N TYR A 14 -4.28 8.10 10.90
CA TYR A 14 -3.10 8.70 11.48
C TYR A 14 -1.99 7.65 11.60
N PHE A 15 -0.74 8.09 11.55
CA PHE A 15 0.41 7.25 11.82
C PHE A 15 0.63 7.14 13.33
N ASP A 16 0.52 5.93 13.85
CA ASP A 16 0.88 5.56 15.20
C ASP A 16 2.38 5.23 15.27
N GLN A 17 3.14 6.05 15.98
CA GLN A 17 4.59 5.90 16.07
C GLN A 17 5.04 4.70 16.90
N GLN A 18 4.21 4.23 17.85
CA GLN A 18 4.55 3.07 18.69
C GLN A 18 4.51 1.78 17.89
N SER A 19 3.37 1.50 17.24
CA SER A 19 3.25 0.31 16.40
C SER A 19 3.85 0.49 15.01
N LYS A 20 4.27 1.71 14.65
CA LYS A 20 4.74 2.07 13.30
C LYS A 20 3.71 1.75 12.23
N THR A 21 2.42 1.89 12.53
CA THR A 21 1.31 1.58 11.61
C THR A 21 0.35 2.75 11.47
N CYS A 22 -0.30 2.85 10.32
CA CYS A 22 -1.42 3.77 10.12
C CYS A 22 -2.72 3.17 10.64
N ARG A 23 -3.47 3.92 11.46
CA ARG A 23 -4.69 3.48 12.13
C ARG A 23 -5.84 4.46 11.90
N PRO A 24 -7.09 3.97 11.85
CA PRO A 24 -8.25 4.84 11.73
C PRO A 24 -8.50 5.61 13.03
N PHE A 25 -9.07 6.81 12.92
CA PHE A 25 -9.60 7.61 14.03
C PHE A 25 -10.72 8.54 13.52
N ILE A 26 -11.51 9.09 14.44
CA ILE A 26 -12.55 10.08 14.11
C ILE A 26 -11.99 11.49 14.25
N TYR A 27 -12.19 12.31 13.22
CA TYR A 27 -11.84 13.72 13.17
C TYR A 27 -13.09 14.59 13.18
N ASN A 28 -13.10 15.61 14.05
CA ASN A 28 -14.28 16.47 14.30
C ASN A 28 -14.46 17.60 13.26
N GLY A 29 -13.54 17.73 12.30
CA GLY A 29 -13.68 18.60 11.13
C GLY A 29 -12.83 19.87 11.15
N LEU A 30 -12.47 20.39 12.33
CA LEU A 30 -11.65 21.60 12.48
C LEU A 30 -10.47 21.39 13.44
N LYS A 31 -9.44 22.23 13.32
CA LYS A 31 -8.27 22.28 14.24
C LYS A 31 -7.59 20.92 14.51
N GLY A 32 -7.42 20.12 13.45
CA GLY A 32 -6.61 18.90 13.51
C GLY A 32 -5.11 19.22 13.48
N ASN A 33 -4.29 18.18 13.29
CA ASN A 33 -2.87 18.35 12.98
C ASN A 33 -2.52 17.64 11.65
N GLN A 34 -1.26 17.75 11.23
CA GLN A 34 -0.76 17.17 9.97
C GLN A 34 -0.80 15.63 9.93
N ASN A 35 -0.86 14.96 11.08
CA ASN A 35 -0.98 13.51 11.18
C ASN A 35 -2.46 13.10 11.06
N ASN A 36 -3.07 13.44 9.92
CA ASN A 36 -4.48 13.23 9.59
C ASN A 36 -4.61 13.07 8.07
N PHE A 37 -4.96 11.86 7.63
CA PHE A 37 -5.03 11.47 6.23
C PHE A 37 -6.43 10.95 5.89
N ILE A 38 -6.90 11.22 4.67
CA ILE A 38 -8.22 10.77 4.22
C ILE A 38 -8.26 9.25 4.04
N THR A 39 -7.17 8.66 3.54
CA THR A 39 -7.08 7.22 3.26
C THR A 39 -5.92 6.60 4.01
N LEU A 40 -6.04 5.29 4.30
CA LEU A 40 -4.96 4.49 4.86
C LEU A 40 -3.69 4.62 4.00
N ARG A 41 -3.84 4.50 2.68
CA ARG A 41 -2.74 4.60 1.72
C ARG A 41 -2.00 5.94 1.79
N ALA A 42 -2.72 7.06 1.90
CA ALA A 42 -2.09 8.38 2.01
C ALA A 42 -1.24 8.49 3.29
N CYS A 43 -1.73 7.93 4.40
CA CYS A 43 -0.95 7.84 5.65
C CYS A 43 0.30 6.96 5.46
N GLN A 44 0.16 5.79 4.85
CA GLN A 44 1.26 4.85 4.65
C GLN A 44 2.34 5.46 3.76
N LEU A 45 1.97 6.08 2.63
CA LEU A 45 2.93 6.76 1.76
C LEU A 45 3.66 7.92 2.45
N ALA A 46 2.98 8.64 3.35
CA ALA A 46 3.57 9.77 4.05
C ALA A 46 4.48 9.35 5.21
N CYS A 47 4.21 8.22 5.88
CA CYS A 47 4.81 7.92 7.18
C CYS A 47 5.45 6.52 7.29
N GLN A 48 5.12 5.59 6.41
CA GLN A 48 5.79 4.30 6.28
C GLN A 48 6.65 4.31 5.02
N PRO A 49 7.98 4.47 5.12
CA PRO A 49 8.84 4.17 3.99
C PRO A 49 8.73 2.68 3.71
N LEU A 50 7.87 2.32 2.76
CA LEU A 50 7.96 1.05 2.09
C LEU A 50 9.21 1.13 1.23
N ASP A 51 10.18 0.25 1.50
CA ASP A 51 11.23 -0.06 0.54
C ASP A 51 10.54 -0.72 -0.66
N ASN A 52 10.00 0.11 -1.54
CA ASN A 52 9.14 -0.31 -2.62
C ASN A 52 10.02 -0.99 -3.69
N PRO A 53 9.89 -2.31 -3.87
CA PRO A 53 10.70 -3.03 -4.84
C PRO A 53 10.17 -2.86 -6.27
N CYS A 54 8.99 -2.27 -6.44
CA CYS A 54 8.32 -2.18 -7.73
C CYS A 54 8.82 -0.98 -8.55
N ILE A 55 8.98 -1.20 -9.85
CA ILE A 55 8.97 -0.10 -10.82
C ILE A 55 7.51 0.34 -10.99
N GLY A 56 7.08 1.29 -10.14
CA GLY A 56 5.69 1.70 -10.01
C GLY A 56 5.16 1.45 -8.60
N GLN A 57 3.84 1.43 -8.45
CA GLN A 57 3.19 1.24 -7.16
C GLN A 57 2.75 -0.21 -6.98
N PRO A 58 3.00 -0.84 -5.82
CA PRO A 58 2.48 -2.18 -5.51
C PRO A 58 0.95 -2.23 -5.63
N ALA A 59 0.41 -3.42 -5.92
CA ALA A 59 -1.03 -3.66 -5.83
C ALA A 59 -1.50 -3.41 -4.41
N THR A 60 -2.70 -2.85 -4.28
CA THR A 60 -3.36 -2.63 -3.00
C THR A 60 -4.76 -3.21 -3.00
N THR A 61 -5.24 -3.62 -1.83
CA THR A 61 -6.66 -3.96 -1.62
C THR A 61 -7.55 -2.72 -1.78
N ALA A 62 -8.86 -2.90 -1.82
CA ALA A 62 -9.81 -1.78 -1.82
C ALA A 62 -9.67 -0.86 -0.59
N ALA A 63 -9.18 -1.40 0.54
CA ALA A 63 -8.87 -0.64 1.75
C ALA A 63 -7.53 0.11 1.68
N GLY A 64 -6.79 -0.01 0.56
CA GLY A 64 -5.49 0.63 0.37
C GLY A 64 -4.31 -0.11 1.01
N GLN A 65 -4.51 -1.33 1.52
CA GLN A 65 -3.42 -2.13 2.09
C GLN A 65 -2.60 -2.79 0.98
N VAL A 66 -1.27 -2.77 1.10
CA VAL A 66 -0.37 -3.44 0.14
C VAL A 66 -0.67 -4.93 0.09
N LEU A 67 -0.74 -5.48 -1.12
CA LEU A 67 -0.95 -6.90 -1.35
C LEU A 67 0.39 -7.62 -1.40
N PHE A 68 0.63 -8.44 -0.37
CA PHE A 68 1.80 -9.31 -0.27
C PHE A 68 1.55 -10.63 -1.01
N CYS A 69 2.63 -11.21 -1.52
CA CYS A 69 2.60 -12.51 -2.17
C CYS A 69 3.75 -13.37 -1.64
N SER A 70 3.93 -14.57 -2.19
CA SER A 70 4.96 -15.51 -1.78
C SER A 70 5.35 -16.42 -2.94
N SER A 71 6.38 -17.23 -2.73
CA SER A 71 6.81 -18.24 -3.69
C SER A 71 5.74 -19.31 -3.96
N THR A 72 4.82 -19.55 -3.02
CA THR A 72 3.79 -20.58 -3.10
C THR A 72 2.42 -20.06 -3.58
N ASN A 73 2.16 -18.75 -3.50
CA ASN A 73 0.86 -18.17 -3.83
C ASN A 73 0.95 -17.01 -4.85
N LYS A 74 1.78 -17.19 -5.88
CA LYS A 74 2.04 -16.19 -6.94
C LYS A 74 0.76 -15.71 -7.63
N ASP A 75 -0.25 -16.57 -7.76
CA ASP A 75 -1.53 -16.28 -8.41
C ASP A 75 -2.46 -15.37 -7.59
N THR A 76 -2.07 -15.01 -6.36
CA THR A 76 -2.79 -14.02 -5.53
C THR A 76 -2.74 -12.62 -6.14
N CYS A 77 -1.74 -12.35 -6.99
CA CYS A 77 -1.60 -11.04 -7.62
C CYS A 77 -2.70 -10.80 -8.67
N PRO A 78 -3.33 -9.61 -8.68
CA PRO A 78 -4.34 -9.26 -9.66
C PRO A 78 -3.82 -9.30 -11.10
N VAL A 79 -4.75 -9.31 -12.06
CA VAL A 79 -4.42 -9.19 -13.48
C VAL A 79 -3.50 -7.99 -13.73
N ASN A 80 -2.45 -8.19 -14.54
CA ASN A 80 -1.37 -7.23 -14.83
C ASN A 80 -0.39 -6.96 -13.69
N PHE A 81 -0.47 -7.71 -12.60
CA PHE A 81 0.53 -7.74 -11.54
C PHE A 81 1.24 -9.09 -11.51
N TRP A 82 2.49 -9.07 -11.08
CA TRP A 82 3.30 -10.27 -10.85
C TRP A 82 3.86 -10.24 -9.43
N CYS A 83 4.14 -11.41 -8.88
CA CYS A 83 4.69 -11.52 -7.53
C CYS A 83 6.21 -11.26 -7.55
N HIS A 84 6.62 -10.08 -7.06
CA HIS A 84 8.02 -9.74 -6.86
C HIS A 84 8.51 -10.35 -5.55
N LEU A 85 9.48 -11.27 -5.62
CA LEU A 85 10.10 -11.86 -4.44
C LEU A 85 11.29 -11.01 -3.99
N GLY A 86 11.11 -10.27 -2.88
CA GLY A 86 12.14 -9.42 -2.31
C GLY A 86 13.10 -10.17 -1.37
N ALA A 87 14.07 -9.44 -0.83
CA ALA A 87 15.00 -10.00 0.16
C ALA A 87 14.34 -10.29 1.52
N THR A 88 13.19 -9.66 1.79
CA THR A 88 12.40 -9.84 3.01
C THR A 88 10.92 -10.04 2.68
N PRO A 89 10.11 -10.57 3.61
CA PRO A 89 8.65 -10.66 3.44
C PRO A 89 8.00 -9.29 3.14
N GLU A 90 8.51 -8.22 3.74
CA GLU A 90 8.01 -6.85 3.57
C GLU A 90 8.28 -6.30 2.17
N THR A 91 9.29 -6.83 1.48
CA THR A 91 9.65 -6.49 0.10
C THR A 91 9.11 -7.52 -0.91
N THR A 92 8.27 -8.45 -0.45
CA THR A 92 7.64 -9.48 -1.30
C THR A 92 6.18 -9.13 -1.61
N VAL A 93 5.95 -8.46 -2.73
CA VAL A 93 4.66 -7.81 -3.05
C VAL A 93 4.27 -7.98 -4.51
N CYS A 94 2.99 -7.75 -4.80
CA CYS A 94 2.50 -7.74 -6.17
C CYS A 94 2.88 -6.43 -6.89
N CYS A 95 3.78 -6.50 -7.87
CA CYS A 95 4.24 -5.36 -8.65
C CYS A 95 3.56 -5.29 -10.02
N PRO A 96 3.32 -4.08 -10.57
CA PRO A 96 2.76 -3.92 -11.91
C PRO A 96 3.73 -4.46 -12.97
N GLY A 97 3.19 -4.93 -14.10
CA GLY A 97 3.99 -5.41 -15.23
C GLY A 97 3.67 -6.81 -15.74
N GLY A 98 2.62 -7.45 -15.21
CA GLY A 98 2.15 -8.78 -15.62
C GLY A 98 1.66 -8.89 -17.09
N SER A 99 1.79 -7.84 -17.91
CA SER A 99 1.40 -7.85 -19.34
C SER A 99 2.51 -7.39 -20.31
N PHE A 100 3.71 -7.07 -19.83
CA PHE A 100 4.84 -6.73 -20.72
C PHE A 100 5.81 -7.90 -20.93
N TYR A 101 5.80 -8.91 -20.06
CA TYR A 101 6.68 -10.09 -20.18
C TYR A 101 6.12 -11.20 -21.08
N THR A 102 4.80 -11.30 -21.25
CA THR A 102 4.20 -12.32 -22.12
C THR A 102 4.44 -12.08 -23.60
N PHE A 103 4.67 -10.83 -24.04
CA PHE A 103 4.97 -10.53 -25.44
C PHE A 103 6.47 -10.64 -25.78
N TYR A 104 7.38 -10.36 -24.84
CA TYR A 104 8.83 -10.51 -25.07
C TYR A 104 9.37 -11.93 -24.85
N SER A 105 8.64 -12.79 -24.13
CA SER A 105 9.10 -14.17 -23.89
C SER A 105 8.77 -15.15 -25.02
N ILE A 106 8.04 -14.73 -26.07
CA ILE A 106 7.73 -15.57 -27.25
C ILE A 106 8.79 -15.41 -28.37
N SER A 107 9.69 -14.43 -28.29
CA SER A 107 10.69 -14.14 -29.34
C SER A 107 12.13 -14.52 -28.97
N GLY A 108 12.32 -15.49 -28.07
CA GLY A 108 13.66 -15.85 -27.57
C GLY A 108 13.94 -17.36 -27.42
N LYS A 109 13.28 -18.21 -28.21
CA LYS A 109 13.69 -19.61 -28.38
C LYS A 109 13.83 -19.91 -29.86
N ASP A 110 15.02 -19.67 -30.38
CA ASP A 110 15.70 -20.45 -31.43
C ASP A 110 17.21 -20.21 -31.29
#